data_AF-G8QFQ2-F1
#
_entry.id   AF-G8QFQ2-F1
#
_cell.length_a   1.000
_cell.length_b   1.000
_cell.length_c   1.000
_cell.angle_alpha   90.00
_cell.angle_beta   90.00
_cell.angle_gamma   90.00
#
_symmetry.space_group_name_H-M   'P 1'
#
loop_
_entity.id
_entity.type
_entity.pdbx_description
1 polymer ?
#
loop_
_entity_poly.entity_id
_entity_poly.type
_entity_poly.pdbx_seq_one_letter_code
_entity_poly.pdbx_strand_id
1 'polypeptide(L)' 'MHRVFFDTEFTELGIDPRLISIGLVAEDGERSFYAE' A
#
# COMPACT_ATOMS: atom_id res chain seq x y z
N MET A 1 -4.52 17.88 8.63
CA MET A 1 -3.71 16.64 8.64
C MET A 1 -4.31 15.74 7.57
N HIS A 2 -3.55 15.27 6.58
CA HIS A 2 -4.06 14.32 5.58
C HIS A 2 -3.62 12.92 6.00
N ARG A 3 -4.56 12.04 6.36
CA ARG A 3 -4.27 10.64 6.63
C ARG A 3 -4.36 9.83 5.34
N VAL A 4 -3.49 8.84 5.22
CA VAL A 4 -3.49 7.86 4.12
C VAL A 4 -3.47 6.48 4.75
N PHE A 5 -4.41 5.64 4.36
CA PHE A 5 -4.49 4.23 4.69
C PHE A 5 -3.82 3.43 3.59
N PHE A 6 -3.07 2.39 3.95
CA PHE A 6 -2.35 1.59 2.98
C PHE A 6 -2.47 0.10 3.27
N ASP A 7 -2.36 -0.67 2.21
CA ASP A 7 -2.28 -2.13 2.21
C ASP A 7 -1.16 -2.56 1.25
N THR A 8 -0.44 -3.62 1.59
CA THR A 8 0.75 -4.06 0.86
C THR A 8 0.84 -5.57 0.81
N GLU A 9 1.21 -6.10 -0.34
CA GLU A 9 1.45 -7.53 -0.54
C GLU A 9 2.93 -7.79 -0.79
N PHE A 10 3.45 -8.89 -0.24
CA PHE A 10 4.87 -9.26 -0.33
C PHE A 10 5.04 -10.71 -0.79
N THR A 11 6.22 -11.04 -1.32
CA THR A 11 6.52 -12.40 -1.78
C THR A 11 6.49 -13.46 -0.67
N GLU A 12 6.83 -13.08 0.55
CA GLU A 12 6.88 -13.99 1.71
C GLU A 12 6.92 -13.24 3.03
N LEU A 13 6.68 -13.97 4.13
CA LEU A 13 6.91 -13.52 5.50
C LEU A 13 8.30 -14.00 5.97
N GLY A 14 9.35 -13.41 5.40
CA GLY A 14 10.75 -13.82 5.57
C GLY A 14 11.74 -12.65 5.62
N ILE A 15 13.03 -12.94 5.53
CA ILE A 15 14.10 -11.93 5.39
C ILE A 15 14.17 -11.53 3.92
N ASP A 16 14.30 -10.22 3.65
CA ASP A 16 14.34 -9.62 2.31
C ASP A 16 13.12 -9.92 1.41
N PRO A 17 11.87 -9.74 1.90
CA PRO A 17 10.70 -9.93 1.07
C PRO A 17 10.62 -8.83 -0.01
N ARG A 18 10.23 -9.21 -1.23
CA ARG A 18 9.99 -8.24 -2.30
C ARG A 18 8.55 -7.76 -2.25
N LEU A 19 8.36 -6.45 -2.35
CA LEU A 19 7.04 -5.85 -2.51
C LEU A 19 6.45 -6.34 -3.84
N ILE A 20 5.23 -6.87 -3.78
CA ILE A 20 4.43 -7.23 -4.96
C ILE A 20 3.55 -6.04 -5.31
N SER A 21 2.77 -5.52 -4.37
CA SER A 21 1.88 -4.40 -4.65
C SER A 21 1.67 -3.50 -3.45
N ILE A 22 1.25 -2.26 -3.72
CA ILE A 22 0.86 -1.28 -2.72
C ILE A 22 -0.41 -0.55 -3.15
N GLY A 23 -1.40 -0.50 -2.25
CA GLY A 23 -2.59 0.31 -2.37
C GLY A 23 -2.58 1.45 -1.35
N LEU A 24 -2.91 2.67 -1.79
CA LEU A 24 -3.04 3.85 -0.93
C LEU A 24 -4.42 4.47 -1.12
N VAL A 25 -5.06 4.87 -0.02
CA VAL A 25 -6.33 5.62 -0.02
C VAL A 25 -6.24 6.75 0.99
N ALA A 26 -6.44 7.99 0.54
CA ALA A 26 -6.50 9.14 1.43
C ALA A 26 -7.84 9.16 2.21
N GLU A 27 -7.84 9.76 3.40
CA GLU A 27 -9.02 9.85 4.27
C GLU A 27 -10.21 10.59 3.63
N ASP A 28 -9.97 11.40 2.60
CA ASP A 28 -11.04 12.03 1.82
C ASP A 28 -11.69 11.09 0.79
N GLY A 29 -11.21 9.86 0.64
CA GLY A 29 -11.77 8.81 -0.22
C GLY A 29 -11.58 9.03 -1.72
N GLU A 30 -11.37 10.26 -2.16
CA GLU A 30 -11.26 10.64 -3.58
C GLU A 30 -9.88 10.35 -4.17
N ARG A 31 -8.82 10.34 -3.35
CA ARG A 31 -7.44 10.13 -3.82
C ARG A 31 -6.99 8.71 -3.51
N SER A 32 -6.82 7.92 -4.57
CA SER A 32 -6.29 6.57 -4.52
C SER A 32 -5.05 6.43 -5.40
N PHE A 33 -4.18 5.50 -5.04
CA PHE A 33 -3.03 5.09 -5.82
C PHE A 33 -2.83 3.59 -5.69
N TYR A 34 -2.42 2.96 -6.79
CA TYR A 34 -2.10 1.53 -6.84
C TYR A 34 -0.89 1.30 -7.74
N ALA A 35 0.02 0.42 -7.32
CA ALA A 35 1.15 -0.05 -8.12
C ALA A 35 1.47 -1.52 -7.79
N GLU A 36 1.96 -2.24 -8.81
CA GLU A 36 2.48 -3.61 -8.78
C GLU A 36 3.81 -3.67 -9.55
#